data_AF-A0A925AWG6-F1
#
_entry.id   AF-A0A925AWG6-F1
#
_cell.length_a   1.000
_cell.length_b   1.000
_cell.length_c   1.000
_cell.angle_alpha   90.00
_cell.angle_beta   90.00
_cell.angle_gamma   90.00
#
_symmetry.space_group_name_H-M   'P 1'
#
loop_
_entity.id
_entity.type
_entity.pdbx_description
1 polymer ?
#
loop_
_entity_poly.entity_id
_entity_poly.type
_entity_poly.pdbx_seq_one_letter_code
_entity_poly.pdbx_strand_id
1 'polypeptide(L)'
;VFEGNGGDLRIGLPMQSLHDGERFVHTPLRLSVFIEAPQLAIDNVIAKHETVRSLVNNGWIALYRLDAKQCAIYGLRDASWHPAL
;
A
#
# COMPACT_ATOMS: atom_id res chain seq x y z
N VAL A 1 6.98 -20.52 -2.55
CA VAL A 1 7.99 -21.26 -1.75
C VAL A 1 7.95 -22.72 -2.15
N PHE A 2 9.11 -23.34 -2.38
CA PHE A 2 9.24 -24.76 -2.70
C PHE A 2 9.74 -25.48 -1.43
N GLU A 3 9.01 -26.46 -0.91
CA GLU A 3 9.51 -27.34 0.15
C GLU A 3 9.95 -28.67 -0.48
N GLY A 4 11.26 -28.89 -0.59
CA GLY A 4 11.86 -30.13 -1.12
C GLY A 4 11.80 -30.27 -2.64
N ASN A 5 12.57 -31.21 -3.22
CA ASN A 5 12.83 -31.38 -4.67
C ASN A 5 11.59 -31.73 -5.57
N GLY A 6 10.36 -31.57 -5.07
CA GLY A 6 9.12 -31.86 -5.81
C GLY A 6 7.84 -31.37 -5.13
N GLY A 7 7.91 -30.40 -4.22
CA GLY A 7 6.76 -29.94 -3.44
C GLY A 7 5.88 -28.92 -4.16
N ASP A 8 4.60 -28.88 -3.80
CA ASP A 8 3.60 -27.97 -4.38
C ASP A 8 3.97 -26.48 -4.16
N LEU A 9 3.70 -25.62 -5.15
CA LEU A 9 4.06 -24.20 -5.10
C LEU A 9 3.19 -23.47 -4.08
N ARG A 10 3.73 -23.24 -2.87
CA ARG A 10 3.04 -22.41 -1.88
C ARG A 10 3.17 -20.94 -2.26
N ILE A 11 2.03 -20.27 -2.38
CA ILE A 11 1.92 -18.82 -2.49
C ILE A 11 2.37 -18.13 -1.19
N GLY A 12 3.17 -17.07 -1.31
CA GLY A 12 3.74 -16.31 -0.20
C GLY A 12 5.26 -16.22 -0.20
N LEU A 13 5.81 -15.28 0.59
CA LEU A 13 7.26 -15.18 0.82
C LEU A 13 7.72 -16.30 1.77
N PRO A 14 8.89 -16.93 1.53
CA PRO A 14 9.44 -17.90 2.48
C PRO A 14 9.75 -17.24 3.82
N MET A 15 9.45 -17.92 4.92
CA MET A 15 9.88 -17.45 6.24
C MET A 15 11.41 -17.32 6.33
N GLN A 16 12.15 -18.19 5.63
CA GLN A 16 13.60 -18.13 5.51
C GLN A 16 14.10 -16.86 4.80
N SER A 17 13.23 -16.19 4.03
CA SER A 17 13.55 -14.90 3.39
C SER A 17 13.25 -13.71 4.29
N LEU A 18 12.53 -13.90 5.40
CA LEU A 18 12.13 -12.84 6.32
C LEU A 18 12.78 -12.97 7.71
N HIS A 19 13.28 -14.16 8.05
CA HIS A 19 13.69 -14.55 9.39
C HIS A 19 15.00 -15.34 9.34
N ASP A 20 15.95 -15.04 10.24
CA ASP A 20 17.27 -15.71 10.32
C ASP A 20 17.28 -16.96 11.22
N GLY A 21 16.18 -17.21 11.93
CA GLY A 21 16.05 -18.31 12.91
C GLY A 21 15.78 -17.81 14.32
N GLU A 22 16.13 -16.56 14.61
CA GLU A 22 15.88 -15.91 15.91
C GLU A 22 15.00 -14.67 15.80
N ARG A 23 15.12 -13.91 14.70
CA ARG A 23 14.37 -12.67 14.49
C ARG A 23 14.03 -12.39 13.03
N PHE A 24 13.05 -11.50 12.82
CA PHE A 24 12.82 -10.90 11.51
C PHE A 24 14.01 -10.03 11.11
N VAL A 25 14.52 -10.24 9.91
CA VAL A 25 15.68 -9.50 9.37
C VAL A 25 15.30 -8.41 8.38
N HIS A 26 14.04 -8.39 7.94
CA HIS A 26 13.50 -7.33 7.07
C HIS A 26 12.45 -6.51 7.80
N THR A 27 12.63 -5.19 7.78
CA THR A 27 11.61 -4.24 8.21
C THR A 27 10.53 -4.14 7.13
N PRO A 28 9.25 -4.41 7.44
CA PRO A 28 8.16 -4.19 6.50
C PRO A 28 8.07 -2.70 6.14
N LEU A 29 8.16 -2.39 4.86
CA LEU A 29 7.98 -1.03 4.34
C LEU A 29 6.65 -0.96 3.59
N ARG A 30 5.96 0.18 3.75
CA ARG A 30 4.74 0.48 3.02
C ARG A 30 4.95 1.69 2.15
N LEU A 31 4.59 1.59 0.87
CA LEU A 31 4.76 2.68 -0.07
C LEU A 31 3.85 3.84 0.32
N SER A 32 4.44 5.02 0.51
CA SER A 32 3.71 6.28 0.69
C SER A 32 3.72 7.05 -0.62
N VAL A 33 2.55 7.42 -1.11
CA VAL A 33 2.37 8.11 -2.38
C VAL A 33 1.73 9.46 -2.12
N PHE A 34 2.40 10.53 -2.56
CA PHE A 34 1.92 11.90 -2.45
C PHE A 34 1.57 12.41 -3.85
N ILE A 35 0.31 12.83 -4.03
CA ILE A 35 -0.20 13.31 -5.32
C ILE A 35 -0.75 14.71 -5.14
N GLU A 36 -0.25 15.65 -5.94
CA GLU A 36 -0.85 16.97 -6.08
C GLU A 36 -1.88 16.93 -7.21
N ALA A 37 -3.15 16.74 -6.85
CA ALA A 37 -4.27 16.71 -7.78
C ALA A 37 -5.61 17.00 -7.08
N PRO A 38 -6.65 17.44 -7.82
CA PRO A 38 -7.99 17.57 -7.27
C PRO A 38 -8.49 16.23 -6.72
N GLN A 39 -9.15 16.26 -5.55
CA GLN A 39 -9.65 15.05 -4.88
C GLN A 39 -10.51 14.18 -5.81
N LEU A 40 -11.46 14.82 -6.51
CA LEU A 40 -12.37 14.13 -7.42
C LEU A 40 -11.64 13.43 -8.59
N ALA A 41 -10.49 13.94 -9.03
CA ALA A 41 -9.69 13.28 -10.05
C ALA A 41 -9.04 12.00 -9.52
N ILE A 42 -8.51 12.04 -8.29
CA ILE A 42 -7.93 10.87 -7.61
C ILE A 42 -9.02 9.82 -7.37
N ASP A 43 -10.16 10.23 -6.83
CA ASP A 43 -11.30 9.36 -6.54
C ASP A 43 -11.79 8.66 -7.82
N ASN A 44 -11.88 9.38 -8.95
CA ASN A 44 -12.27 8.82 -10.25
C ASN A 44 -11.27 7.75 -10.75
N VAL A 45 -9.96 7.97 -10.59
CA VAL A 45 -8.95 6.99 -11.00
C VAL A 45 -9.05 5.72 -10.14
N ILE A 46 -9.21 5.86 -8.83
CA ILE A 46 -9.43 4.74 -7.92
C ILE A 46 -10.72 3.99 -8.31
N ALA A 47 -11.81 4.72 -8.58
CA ALA A 47 -13.08 4.13 -8.96
C ALA A 47 -13.01 3.36 -10.30
N LYS A 48 -12.23 3.86 -11.26
CA LYS A 48 -12.09 3.30 -12.60
C LYS A 48 -11.22 2.04 -12.65
N HIS A 49 -10.20 1.95 -11.80
CA HIS A 49 -9.19 0.88 -11.89
C HIS A 49 -9.23 -0.05 -10.67
N GLU A 50 -9.74 -1.27 -10.87
CA GLU A 50 -9.83 -2.29 -9.81
C GLU A 50 -8.50 -2.57 -9.12
N THR A 51 -7.41 -2.74 -9.89
CA THR A 51 -6.08 -3.00 -9.32
C THR A 51 -5.62 -1.88 -8.38
N VAL A 52 -5.81 -0.62 -8.78
CA VAL A 52 -5.43 0.55 -7.96
C VAL A 52 -6.27 0.59 -6.69
N ARG A 53 -7.58 0.41 -6.82
CA ARG A 53 -8.49 0.33 -5.68
C ARG A 53 -8.13 -0.79 -4.72
N SER A 54 -7.75 -1.97 -5.20
CA SER A 54 -7.31 -3.08 -4.36
C SER A 54 -6.01 -2.78 -3.62
N LEU A 55 -5.07 -2.05 -4.23
CA LEU A 55 -3.84 -1.62 -3.56
C LEU A 55 -4.13 -0.61 -2.44
N VAL A 56 -5.05 0.33 -2.68
CA VAL A 56 -5.42 1.36 -1.70
C VAL A 56 -6.27 0.76 -0.57
N ASN A 57 -7.36 0.05 -0.90
CA ASN A 57 -8.32 -0.46 0.08
C ASN A 57 -7.73 -1.54 1.00
N ASN A 58 -6.84 -2.38 0.47
CA ASN A 58 -6.15 -3.39 1.29
C ASN A 58 -4.92 -2.82 2.02
N GLY A 59 -4.70 -1.50 1.95
CA GLY A 59 -3.65 -0.80 2.67
C GLY A 59 -2.24 -1.11 2.17
N TRP A 60 -2.05 -1.54 0.91
CA TRP A 60 -0.71 -1.71 0.33
C TRP A 60 -0.04 -0.37 0.02
N ILE A 61 -0.85 0.66 -0.26
CA ILE A 61 -0.40 2.03 -0.51
C ILE A 61 -1.00 2.95 0.56
N ALA A 62 -0.15 3.73 1.22
CA ALA A 62 -0.57 4.89 1.99
C ALA A 62 -0.68 6.08 1.03
N LEU A 63 -1.91 6.48 0.69
CA LEU A 63 -2.17 7.54 -0.29
C LEU A 63 -2.41 8.88 0.39
N TYR A 64 -1.71 9.90 -0.10
CA TYR A 64 -1.81 11.28 0.36
C TYR A 64 -2.09 12.22 -0.82
N ARG A 65 -3.01 13.15 -0.60
CA ARG A 65 -3.33 14.26 -1.50
C ARG A 65 -2.72 15.54 -0.96
N LEU A 66 -1.98 16.23 -1.80
CA LEU A 66 -1.48 17.57 -1.52
C LEU A 66 -2.50 18.60 -2.02
N ASP A 67 -2.91 19.52 -1.15
CA ASP A 67 -3.79 20.63 -1.49
C ASP A 67 -3.01 21.95 -1.48
N ALA A 68 -2.57 22.38 -2.66
CA ALA A 68 -1.78 23.60 -2.82
C ALA A 68 -2.55 24.89 -2.47
N LYS A 69 -3.88 24.88 -2.54
CA LYS A 69 -4.69 26.07 -2.20
C LYS A 69 -4.80 26.26 -0.69
N GLN A 70 -4.85 25.15 0.04
CA GLN A 70 -5.01 25.15 1.49
C GLN A 70 -3.67 24.93 2.22
N CYS A 71 -2.58 24.73 1.49
CA CYS A 71 -1.28 24.31 2.04
C CYS A 71 -1.42 23.14 3.03
N ALA A 72 -2.23 22.14 2.65
CA ALA A 72 -2.62 21.05 3.53
C ALA A 72 -2.37 19.69 2.86
N ILE A 73 -2.10 18.68 3.69
CA ILE A 73 -1.97 17.28 3.25
C ILE A 73 -3.17 16.51 3.78
N TYR A 74 -3.77 15.68 2.94
CA TYR A 74 -4.85 14.79 3.31
C TYR A 74 -4.44 13.34 3.07
N GLY A 75 -4.59 12.47 4.05
CA GLY A 75 -4.43 11.02 3.91
C GLY A 75 -5.77 10.34 3.67
N LEU A 76 -5.79 9.34 2.77
CA LEU A 76 -6.97 8.50 2.54
C LEU A 76 -6.98 7.34 3.56
N ARG A 77 -8.05 7.21 4.34
CA ARG A 77 -8.28 6.11 5.30
C ARG A 77 -9.77 5.73 5.26
N ASP A 78 -10.08 4.44 5.29
CA ASP A 78 -11.47 3.95 5.31
C ASP A 78 -12.36 4.61 4.22
N ALA A 79 -11.79 4.74 3.01
CA ALA A 79 -12.41 5.42 1.86
C ALA A 79 -12.79 6.90 2.07
N SER A 80 -12.21 7.55 3.08
CA SER A 80 -12.44 8.95 3.45
C SER A 80 -11.13 9.74 3.55
N TRP A 81 -11.16 11.00 3.13
CA TRP A 81 -10.00 11.89 3.22
C TRP A 81 -9.96 12.57 4.58
N HIS A 82 -8.81 12.45 5.27
CA HIS A 82 -8.57 13.06 6.58
C HIS A 82 -7.32 13.93 6.53
N PRO A 83 -7.26 15.05 7.28
CA PRO A 83 -6.02 15.81 7.42
C PRO A 83 -4.88 14.90 7.90
N ALA A 84 -3.76 14.93 7.17
CA ALA A 84 -2.49 14.37 7.63
C ALA A 84 -1.76 15.49 8.37
N LEU A 85 -1.34 15.22 9.61
CA LEU A 85 -0.68 16.16 10.52
C LEU A 85 0.46 16.94 9.86
#